data_AF-A0A455U842-F1
#
_entry.id   AF-A0A455U842-F1
#
_cell.length_a   1.000
_cell.length_b   1.000
_cell.length_c   1.000
_cell.angle_alpha   90.00
_cell.angle_beta   90.00
_cell.angle_gamma   90.00
#
_symmetry.space_group_name_H-M   'P 1'
#
loop_
_entity.id
_entity.type
_entity.pdbx_description
1 polymer ?
#
loop_
_entity_poly.entity_id
_entity_poly.type
_entity_poly.pdbx_seq_one_letter_code
_entity_poly.pdbx_strand_id
1 'polypeptide(L)'
;MEARGEWRVNRTESRQGWLSSQGRLILSPLLGRPWRLELTYRARHGILSTDVEGTVLPRLDTVLQQAVGEVTAPSVPRWQGRYHTLSGHSELRLSLAPFVIQQNGRELAVRGGRLRLEGVFGDWRLRALLDQLTLTDGMAQLALGPTELESRYTYTEGAYHFAQRDHLHIETLTLSYPSYDIQLSPLDLNSHMELDESELRINVALDVGDVMVPSEAPDTPLLNGQIEMELSRINADAVRHVIRRLRQEASWGDESLPMAEGLIARLEPDLRKMLSDSPRLDVTTVAIDSPLLGIQLDADGALFLTHASWMNLAWLILTTKRAGKMARAG
;
A
#
# COMPACT_ATOMS: atom_id res chain seq x y z
N MET A 1 2.30 9.21 21.15
CA MET A 1 1.55 8.76 19.95
C MET A 1 2.09 7.38 19.62
N GLU A 2 1.28 6.35 19.87
CA GLU A 2 1.63 4.97 19.53
C GLU A 2 1.30 4.74 18.05
N ALA A 3 2.31 4.31 17.29
CA ALA A 3 2.17 3.99 15.88
C ALA A 3 1.40 2.66 15.74
N ARG A 4 0.38 2.65 14.88
CA ARG A 4 -0.41 1.44 14.61
C ARG A 4 0.23 0.62 13.49
N GLY A 5 0.42 -0.66 13.78
CA GLY A 5 0.39 -1.78 12.83
C GLY A 5 1.62 -2.04 11.96
N GLU A 6 2.24 -1.02 11.37
CA GLU A 6 3.18 -1.25 10.26
C GLU A 6 4.45 -0.37 10.27
N TRP A 7 4.51 0.61 11.18
CA TRP A 7 5.52 1.68 11.17
C TRP A 7 6.08 1.89 12.59
N ARG A 8 7.39 2.06 12.73
CA ARG A 8 8.03 2.55 13.96
C ARG A 8 8.12 4.07 13.89
N VAL A 9 7.75 4.76 14.95
CA VAL A 9 7.89 6.21 15.09
C VAL A 9 8.90 6.50 16.20
N ASN A 10 10.08 7.00 15.85
CA ASN A 10 11.04 7.50 16.82
C ASN A 10 11.02 9.03 16.84
N ARG A 11 10.86 9.64 18.03
CA ARG A 11 10.93 11.09 18.20
C ARG A 11 12.31 11.44 18.71
N THR A 12 13.16 11.98 17.84
CA THR A 12 14.58 12.23 18.15
C THR A 12 14.86 13.62 18.69
N GLU A 13 14.07 14.62 18.30
CA GLU A 13 14.22 16.00 18.76
C GLU A 13 12.84 16.57 19.09
N SER A 14 12.69 17.18 20.26
CA SER A 14 11.43 17.78 20.69
C SER A 14 11.70 18.96 21.60
N ARG A 15 11.36 20.17 21.14
CA ARG A 15 11.19 21.34 22.01
C ARG A 15 9.70 21.53 22.22
N GLN A 16 9.25 21.27 23.44
CA GLN A 16 7.87 21.44 23.84
C GLN A 16 7.71 22.79 24.53
N GLY A 17 6.74 23.57 24.06
CA GLY A 17 6.32 24.82 24.68
C GLY A 17 4.81 24.87 24.76
N TRP A 18 4.30 25.82 25.54
CA TRP A 18 2.85 25.96 25.79
C TRP A 18 2.09 26.44 24.55
N LEU A 19 2.68 27.36 23.78
CA LEU A 19 2.08 27.96 22.58
C LEU A 19 2.60 27.35 21.28
N SER A 20 3.79 26.75 21.31
CA SER A 20 4.37 26.10 20.15
C SER A 20 5.22 24.92 20.56
N SER A 21 5.24 23.90 19.72
CA SER A 21 6.21 22.81 19.82
C SER A 21 6.84 22.55 18.47
N GLN A 22 8.04 22.02 18.47
CA GLN A 22 8.74 21.65 17.24
C GLN A 22 9.60 20.43 17.48
N GLY A 23 9.84 19.68 16.42
CA GLY A 23 10.68 18.51 16.54
C GLY A 23 10.80 17.73 15.26
N ARG A 24 11.27 16.51 15.44
CA ARG A 24 11.56 15.57 14.36
C ARG A 24 11.05 14.19 14.73
N LEU A 25 10.39 13.55 13.77
CA LEU A 25 9.93 12.18 13.83
C LEU A 25 10.68 11.39 12.75
N ILE A 26 11.09 10.17 13.08
CA ILE A 26 11.64 9.22 12.12
C ILE A 26 10.65 8.07 12.02
N LEU A 27 10.10 7.87 10.84
CA LEU A 27 9.31 6.69 10.50
C LEU A 27 10.23 5.65 9.87
N SER A 28 10.03 4.39 10.22
CA SER A 28 10.67 3.25 9.55
C SER A 28 9.71 2.08 9.49
N PRO A 29 9.82 1.19 8.49
CA PRO A 29 8.92 0.07 8.36
C PRO A 29 9.20 -0.95 9.47
N LEU A 30 8.17 -1.68 9.90
CA LEU A 30 8.34 -2.83 10.80
C LEU A 30 8.96 -4.04 10.10
N LEU A 31 8.62 -4.21 8.81
CA LEU A 31 8.94 -5.37 7.97
C LEU A 31 9.65 -4.91 6.69
N GLY A 32 10.61 -5.69 6.19
CA GLY A 32 11.27 -5.46 4.91
C GLY A 32 12.57 -4.67 4.99
N ARG A 33 13.01 -4.09 3.86
CA ARG A 33 14.26 -3.33 3.77
C ARG A 33 14.13 -2.01 4.54
N PRO A 34 15.15 -1.60 5.32
CA PRO A 34 15.06 -0.49 6.24
C PRO A 34 15.09 0.86 5.49
N TRP A 35 13.94 1.33 5.01
CA TRP A 35 13.81 2.73 4.62
C TRP A 35 13.53 3.59 5.87
N ARG A 36 13.93 4.86 5.88
CA ARG A 36 13.58 5.81 6.94
C ARG A 36 12.98 7.06 6.31
N LEU A 37 11.89 7.57 6.88
CA LEU A 37 11.31 8.86 6.53
C LEU A 37 11.49 9.80 7.72
N GLU A 38 12.15 10.92 7.49
CA GLU A 38 12.25 11.98 8.48
C GLU A 38 11.15 13.00 8.25
N LEU A 39 10.35 13.26 9.28
CA LEU A 39 9.33 14.30 9.30
C LEU A 39 9.75 15.36 10.29
N THR A 40 9.93 16.58 9.81
CA THR A 40 10.00 17.74 10.70
C THR A 40 8.59 18.18 11.04
N TYR A 41 8.40 18.79 12.22
CA TYR A 41 7.13 19.40 12.58
C TYR A 41 7.33 20.69 13.36
N ARG A 42 6.45 21.64 13.12
CA ARG A 42 6.22 22.83 13.95
C ARG A 42 4.73 22.93 14.22
N ALA A 43 4.36 22.78 15.49
CA ALA A 43 3.00 22.89 15.97
C ALA A 43 2.77 24.25 16.63
N ARG A 44 1.59 24.81 16.40
CA ARG A 44 1.06 26.02 17.05
C ARG A 44 -0.17 25.62 17.83
N HIS A 45 -0.14 25.81 19.14
CA HIS A 45 -1.19 25.39 20.07
C HIS A 45 -2.14 26.57 20.32
N GLY A 46 -3.35 26.46 19.80
CA GLY A 46 -4.48 27.31 20.16
C GLY A 46 -5.33 26.66 21.25
N ILE A 47 -6.36 27.39 21.69
CA ILE A 47 -7.28 26.92 22.74
C ILE A 47 -8.13 25.73 22.23
N LEU A 48 -8.59 25.79 20.98
CA LEU A 48 -9.51 24.81 20.39
C LEU A 48 -8.89 23.91 19.33
N SER A 49 -7.67 24.24 18.88
CA SER A 49 -6.99 23.52 17.83
C SER A 49 -5.48 23.60 17.94
N THR A 50 -4.79 22.60 17.41
CA THR A 50 -3.35 22.64 17.18
C THR A 50 -3.11 22.50 15.68
N ASP A 51 -2.51 23.52 15.07
CA ASP A 51 -2.05 23.48 13.68
C ASP A 51 -0.62 22.98 13.64
N VAL A 52 -0.31 22.08 12.72
CA VAL A 52 1.02 21.49 12.55
C VAL A 52 1.45 21.59 11.10
N GLU A 53 2.69 21.95 10.85
CA GLU A 53 3.27 21.98 9.51
C GLU A 53 4.69 21.43 9.53
N GLY A 54 5.15 20.93 8.40
CA GLY A 54 6.50 20.39 8.31
C GLY A 54 6.89 19.91 6.94
N THR A 55 8.04 19.24 6.89
CA THR A 55 8.61 18.64 5.68
C THR A 55 8.78 17.14 5.85
N VAL A 56 8.76 16.41 4.73
CA VAL A 56 9.07 14.97 4.67
C VAL A 56 10.33 14.77 3.85
N LEU A 57 11.30 14.05 4.40
CA LEU A 57 12.57 13.73 3.76
C LEU A 57 12.81 12.22 3.79
N PRO A 58 12.96 11.54 2.64
CA PRO A 58 13.42 10.17 2.62
C PRO A 58 14.89 10.12 3.06
N ARG A 59 15.14 9.40 4.16
CA ARG A 59 16.47 8.97 4.59
C ARG A 59 16.69 7.55 4.09
N LEU A 60 17.21 7.47 2.88
CA LEU A 60 17.73 6.23 2.32
C LEU A 60 19.06 5.93 3.04
N ASP A 61 19.25 4.72 3.56
CA ASP A 61 20.56 4.31 4.08
C ASP A 61 21.58 4.18 2.93
N THR A 62 22.87 3.96 3.22
CA THR A 62 23.90 3.90 2.16
C THR A 62 23.65 2.80 1.12
N VAL A 63 23.01 1.70 1.51
CA VAL A 63 22.67 0.58 0.61
C VAL A 63 21.44 0.90 -0.24
N LEU A 64 20.43 1.58 0.32
CA LEU A 64 19.27 2.10 -0.40
C LEU A 64 19.63 3.31 -1.24
N GLN A 65 20.56 4.16 -0.84
CA GLN A 65 21.10 5.23 -1.68
C GLN A 65 21.82 4.64 -2.89
N GLN A 66 22.64 3.62 -2.69
CA GLN A 66 23.21 2.82 -3.79
C GLN A 66 22.12 2.12 -4.63
N ALA A 67 20.99 1.73 -4.00
CA ALA A 67 19.88 1.04 -4.64
C ALA A 67 18.77 1.95 -5.21
N VAL A 68 18.86 3.27 -5.05
CA VAL A 68 17.86 4.24 -5.51
C VAL A 68 18.51 5.26 -6.46
N GLY A 69 19.83 5.44 -6.39
CA GLY A 69 20.58 6.31 -7.29
C GLY A 69 20.33 7.79 -7.02
N GLU A 70 20.48 8.63 -8.04
CA GLU A 70 20.34 10.08 -7.90
C GLU A 70 18.86 10.48 -7.87
N VAL A 71 18.48 11.24 -6.84
CA VAL A 71 17.11 11.75 -6.66
C VAL A 71 17.11 13.25 -6.92
N THR A 72 16.41 13.66 -7.98
CA THR A 72 16.26 15.06 -8.34
C THR A 72 14.83 15.50 -8.01
N ALA A 73 14.69 16.38 -7.01
CA ALA A 73 13.43 16.99 -6.62
C ALA A 73 13.56 18.52 -6.61
N PRO A 74 12.64 19.27 -7.24
CA PRO A 74 12.65 20.73 -7.28
C PRO A 74 12.29 21.34 -5.91
N SER A 75 11.66 20.58 -5.02
CA SER A 75 11.37 21.02 -3.66
C SER A 75 11.15 19.85 -2.71
N VAL A 76 11.36 20.11 -1.42
CA VAL A 76 11.10 19.13 -0.35
C VAL A 76 9.58 19.01 -0.14
N PRO A 77 9.02 17.78 -0.09
CA PRO A 77 7.61 17.56 0.20
C PRO A 77 7.18 18.20 1.52
N ARG A 78 6.01 18.85 1.50
CA ARG A 78 5.46 19.55 2.66
C ARG A 78 4.18 18.88 3.13
N TRP A 79 3.98 18.87 4.43
CA TRP A 79 2.75 18.40 5.04
C TRP A 79 2.21 19.41 6.04
N GLN A 80 0.90 19.38 6.20
CA GLN A 80 0.14 20.20 7.13
C GLN A 80 -0.84 19.29 7.86
N GLY A 81 -1.17 19.64 9.10
CA GLY A 81 -2.18 18.95 9.86
C GLY A 81 -2.86 19.88 10.85
N ARG A 82 -4.03 19.45 11.30
CA ARG A 82 -4.81 20.17 12.30
C ARG A 82 -5.46 19.15 13.23
N TYR A 83 -5.36 19.40 14.53
CA TYR A 83 -6.04 18.63 15.55
C TYR A 83 -7.03 19.54 16.27
N HIS A 84 -8.31 19.17 16.28
CA HIS A 84 -9.38 19.86 17.00
C HIS A 84 -9.53 19.25 18.38
N THR A 85 -9.25 20.03 19.44
CA THR A 85 -9.14 19.49 20.80
C THR A 85 -10.48 19.02 21.37
N LEU A 86 -11.58 19.72 21.06
CA LEU A 86 -12.92 19.39 21.56
C LEU A 86 -13.54 18.17 20.87
N SER A 87 -13.37 18.04 19.55
CA SER A 87 -13.95 16.94 18.78
C SER A 87 -13.04 15.73 18.67
N GLY A 88 -11.75 15.86 18.99
CA GLY A 88 -10.74 14.84 18.73
C GLY A 88 -10.47 14.61 17.23
N HIS A 89 -11.03 15.47 16.36
CA HIS A 89 -10.88 15.35 14.91
C HIS A 89 -9.48 15.76 14.48
N SER A 90 -8.88 14.95 13.63
CA SER A 90 -7.56 15.20 13.04
C SER A 90 -7.69 15.30 11.53
N GLU A 91 -6.98 16.26 10.93
CA GLU A 91 -6.76 16.38 9.50
C GLU A 91 -5.26 16.39 9.23
N LEU A 92 -4.83 15.74 8.16
CA LEU A 92 -3.47 15.76 7.64
C LEU A 92 -3.53 15.84 6.12
N ARG A 93 -2.70 16.71 5.56
CA ARG A 93 -2.55 16.93 4.12
C ARG A 93 -1.08 16.88 3.76
N LEU A 94 -0.73 16.10 2.76
CA LEU A 94 0.62 15.99 2.21
C LEU A 94 0.55 16.33 0.72
N SER A 95 1.48 17.18 0.28
CA SER A 95 1.67 17.47 -1.13
C SER A 95 3.09 17.09 -1.53
N LEU A 96 3.17 16.19 -2.50
CA LEU A 96 4.39 15.68 -3.10
C LEU A 96 4.65 16.44 -4.39
N ALA A 97 5.74 17.21 -4.41
CA ALA A 97 6.21 17.87 -5.62
C ALA A 97 6.71 16.81 -6.63
N PRO A 98 6.75 17.14 -7.93
CA PRO A 98 7.32 16.25 -8.93
C PRO A 98 8.75 15.85 -8.56
N PHE A 99 9.15 14.61 -8.78
CA PHE A 99 10.54 14.19 -8.58
C PHE A 99 10.90 13.06 -9.55
N VAL A 100 12.20 12.92 -9.79
CA VAL A 100 12.76 11.88 -10.63
C VAL A 100 13.82 11.13 -9.85
N ILE A 101 13.75 9.80 -9.90
CA ILE A 101 14.74 8.88 -9.34
C ILE A 101 15.39 8.16 -10.51
N GLN A 102 16.72 8.26 -10.64
CA GLN A 102 17.47 7.56 -11.67
C GLN A 102 18.44 6.55 -11.08
N GLN A 103 18.38 5.30 -11.55
CA GLN A 103 19.23 4.23 -11.07
C GLN A 103 19.56 3.21 -12.16
N ASN A 104 20.85 2.97 -12.44
CA ASN A 104 21.31 1.92 -13.36
C ASN A 104 20.64 1.97 -14.75
N GLY A 105 20.38 3.17 -15.27
CA GLY A 105 19.67 3.36 -16.55
C GLY A 105 18.14 3.22 -16.48
N ARG A 106 17.58 3.03 -15.27
CA ARG A 106 16.14 3.09 -14.99
C ARG A 106 15.77 4.45 -14.44
N GLU A 107 14.58 4.91 -14.78
CA GLU A 107 14.04 6.17 -14.29
C GLU A 107 12.65 5.96 -13.73
N LEU A 108 12.40 6.47 -12.52
CA LEU A 108 11.06 6.61 -11.95
C LEU A 108 10.76 8.10 -11.83
N ALA A 109 9.81 8.59 -12.62
CA ALA A 109 9.34 9.95 -12.59
C ALA A 109 7.93 10.01 -11.99
N VAL A 110 7.75 10.84 -10.97
CA VAL A 110 6.44 11.13 -10.35
C VAL A 110 6.11 12.59 -10.60
N ARG A 111 4.94 12.88 -11.19
CA ARG A 111 4.56 14.25 -11.58
C ARG A 111 3.79 15.03 -10.52
N GLY A 112 3.41 14.37 -9.43
CA GLY A 112 2.69 15.02 -8.33
C GLY A 112 1.88 14.01 -7.55
N GLY A 113 1.71 14.29 -6.26
CA GLY A 113 0.89 13.47 -5.39
C GLY A 113 0.27 14.30 -4.29
N ARG A 114 -0.95 13.95 -3.90
CA ARG A 114 -1.69 14.59 -2.81
C ARG A 114 -2.25 13.50 -1.93
N LEU A 115 -2.13 13.64 -0.63
CA LEU A 115 -2.72 12.73 0.34
C LEU A 115 -3.45 13.54 1.40
N ARG A 116 -4.69 13.14 1.69
CA ARG A 116 -5.50 13.66 2.79
C ARG A 116 -5.88 12.50 3.69
N LEU A 117 -5.58 12.64 4.97
CA LEU A 117 -6.00 11.72 6.02
C LEU A 117 -6.81 12.51 7.04
N GLU A 118 -8.00 12.05 7.38
CA GLU A 118 -8.84 12.73 8.36
C GLU A 118 -9.69 11.75 9.16
N GLY A 119 -10.09 12.14 10.36
CA GLY A 119 -10.95 11.29 11.16
C GLY A 119 -10.86 11.55 12.66
N VAL A 120 -11.43 10.62 13.39
CA VAL A 120 -11.36 10.55 14.86
C VAL A 120 -10.78 9.20 15.25
N PHE A 121 -10.46 9.02 16.52
CA PHE A 121 -10.09 7.70 17.01
C PHE A 121 -11.22 6.70 16.70
N GLY A 122 -10.88 5.61 16.00
CA GLY A 122 -11.84 4.58 15.58
C GLY A 122 -12.47 4.75 14.19
N ASP A 123 -12.35 5.90 13.52
CA ASP A 123 -12.87 6.12 12.15
C ASP A 123 -11.99 7.11 11.38
N TRP A 124 -11.30 6.61 10.36
CA TRP A 124 -10.35 7.35 9.54
C TRP A 124 -10.70 7.23 8.07
N ARG A 125 -10.55 8.33 7.34
CA ARG A 125 -10.66 8.41 5.89
C ARG A 125 -9.34 8.85 5.30
N LEU A 126 -8.88 8.12 4.29
CA LEU A 126 -7.71 8.40 3.48
C LEU A 126 -8.18 8.69 2.06
N ARG A 127 -7.65 9.74 1.45
CA ARG A 127 -7.77 10.00 0.02
C ARG A 127 -6.39 10.35 -0.52
N ALA A 128 -5.88 9.53 -1.43
CA ALA A 128 -4.63 9.77 -2.12
C ALA A 128 -4.90 9.96 -3.62
N LEU A 129 -4.25 10.95 -4.20
CA LEU A 129 -4.31 11.28 -5.61
C LEU A 129 -2.87 11.31 -6.13
N LEU A 130 -2.64 10.67 -7.26
CA LEU A 130 -1.36 10.67 -7.96
C LEU A 130 -1.64 11.14 -9.38
N ASP A 131 -0.94 12.18 -9.83
CA ASP A 131 -1.24 12.79 -11.12
C ASP A 131 -0.69 11.94 -12.27
N GLN A 132 0.56 11.46 -12.12
CA GLN A 132 1.18 10.52 -13.05
C GLN A 132 2.43 9.87 -12.41
N LEU A 133 2.65 8.59 -12.70
CA LEU A 133 3.89 7.88 -12.40
C LEU A 133 4.40 7.18 -13.66
N THR A 134 5.66 7.40 -14.00
CA THR A 134 6.32 6.79 -15.15
C THR A 134 7.53 6.02 -14.67
N LEU A 135 7.61 4.75 -15.05
CA LEU A 135 8.78 3.89 -14.88
C LEU A 135 9.37 3.59 -16.25
N THR A 136 10.61 4.00 -16.48
CA THR A 136 11.37 3.74 -17.70
C THR A 136 12.50 2.75 -17.39
N ASP A 137 12.59 1.67 -18.16
CA ASP A 137 13.68 0.67 -18.09
C ASP A 137 14.19 0.39 -19.51
N GLY A 138 15.29 1.04 -19.88
CA GLY A 138 15.86 0.95 -21.22
C GLY A 138 14.90 1.52 -22.28
N MET A 139 14.34 0.67 -23.13
CA MET A 139 13.36 1.06 -24.15
C MET A 139 11.90 0.82 -23.73
N ALA A 140 11.68 0.21 -22.57
CA ALA A 140 10.34 -0.01 -22.03
C ALA A 140 9.92 1.15 -21.16
N GLN A 141 8.66 1.56 -21.25
CA GLN A 141 8.06 2.57 -20.40
C GLN A 141 6.70 2.10 -19.90
N LEU A 142 6.51 2.11 -18.59
CA LEU A 142 5.22 1.92 -17.93
C LEU A 142 4.76 3.27 -17.38
N ALA A 143 3.63 3.77 -17.86
CA ALA A 143 3.02 5.00 -17.41
C ALA A 143 1.67 4.72 -16.75
N LEU A 144 1.56 5.07 -15.48
CA LEU A 144 0.32 5.10 -14.72
C LEU A 144 -0.19 6.55 -14.75
N GLY A 145 -1.37 6.76 -15.31
CA GLY A 145 -2.03 8.06 -15.36
C GLY A 145 -2.62 8.50 -14.02
N PRO A 146 -3.58 9.43 -14.04
CA PRO A 146 -4.29 9.85 -12.83
C PRO A 146 -4.81 8.65 -12.05
N THR A 147 -4.47 8.60 -10.77
CA THR A 147 -4.82 7.50 -9.88
C THR A 147 -5.39 8.05 -8.59
N GLU A 148 -6.52 7.50 -8.18
CA GLU A 148 -7.22 7.85 -6.96
C GLU A 148 -7.34 6.62 -6.06
N LEU A 149 -6.92 6.76 -4.81
CA LEU A 149 -7.15 5.78 -3.75
C LEU A 149 -7.99 6.44 -2.66
N GLU A 150 -9.21 5.96 -2.49
CA GLU A 150 -10.06 6.28 -1.35
C GLU A 150 -10.07 5.10 -0.38
N SER A 151 -9.93 5.37 0.91
CA SER A 151 -10.04 4.33 1.91
C SER A 151 -10.71 4.85 3.18
N ARG A 152 -11.50 4.00 3.82
CA ARG A 152 -12.08 4.25 5.14
C ARG A 152 -11.81 3.08 6.06
N TYR A 153 -11.23 3.38 7.21
CA TYR A 153 -10.87 2.43 8.25
C TYR A 153 -11.68 2.73 9.51
N THR A 154 -12.43 1.74 9.99
CA THR A 154 -13.16 1.81 11.25
C THR A 154 -12.70 0.69 12.17
N TYR A 155 -12.57 0.97 13.46
CA TYR A 155 -12.17 -0.04 14.43
C TYR A 155 -12.61 0.31 15.85
N THR A 156 -12.70 -0.72 16.68
CA THR A 156 -12.80 -0.58 18.14
C THR A 156 -11.46 -0.85 18.83
N GLU A 157 -11.41 -0.62 20.14
CA GLU A 157 -10.21 -0.91 20.94
C GLU A 157 -9.79 -2.37 20.78
N GLY A 158 -8.47 -2.62 20.70
CA GLY A 158 -7.93 -3.96 20.46
C GLY A 158 -8.20 -4.54 19.07
N ALA A 159 -8.82 -3.78 18.14
CA ALA A 159 -9.33 -4.28 16.86
C ALA A 159 -10.34 -5.43 17.03
N TYR A 160 -11.21 -5.34 18.04
CA TYR A 160 -12.26 -6.33 18.27
C TYR A 160 -13.25 -6.36 17.11
N HIS A 161 -13.67 -5.19 16.65
CA HIS A 161 -14.27 -4.99 15.34
C HIS A 161 -13.33 -4.13 14.50
N PHE A 162 -13.18 -4.50 13.24
CA PHE A 162 -12.45 -3.71 12.26
C PHE A 162 -13.14 -3.82 10.91
N ALA A 163 -13.28 -2.71 10.21
CA ALA A 163 -13.73 -2.71 8.83
C ALA A 163 -12.94 -1.69 8.01
N GLN A 164 -12.49 -2.11 6.84
CA GLN A 164 -11.78 -1.29 5.86
C GLN A 164 -12.51 -1.40 4.52
N ARG A 165 -12.68 -0.25 3.87
CA ARG A 165 -13.18 -0.15 2.50
C ARG A 165 -12.19 0.64 1.70
N ASP A 166 -11.68 0.07 0.62
CA ASP A 166 -10.75 0.71 -0.29
C ASP A 166 -11.35 0.74 -1.69
N HIS A 167 -11.13 1.84 -2.39
CA HIS A 167 -11.44 2.02 -3.80
C HIS A 167 -10.21 2.62 -4.47
N LEU A 168 -9.62 1.89 -5.40
CA LEU A 168 -8.51 2.33 -6.22
C LEU A 168 -8.99 2.45 -7.66
N HIS A 169 -8.97 3.66 -8.20
CA HIS A 169 -9.27 3.97 -9.59
C HIS A 169 -7.98 4.40 -10.29
N ILE A 170 -7.64 3.73 -11.38
CA ILE A 170 -6.55 4.14 -12.27
C ILE A 170 -7.19 4.48 -13.61
N GLU A 171 -7.11 5.75 -13.99
CA GLU A 171 -7.77 6.24 -15.20
C GLU A 171 -7.15 5.61 -16.45
N THR A 172 -5.82 5.52 -16.48
CA THR A 172 -5.08 4.91 -17.59
C THR A 172 -3.80 4.22 -17.12
N LEU A 173 -3.50 3.08 -17.74
CA LEU A 173 -2.22 2.39 -17.60
C LEU A 173 -1.68 2.09 -19.00
N THR A 174 -0.52 2.62 -19.33
CA THR A 174 0.14 2.43 -20.63
C THR A 174 1.45 1.68 -20.44
N LEU A 175 1.63 0.59 -21.17
CA LEU A 175 2.92 -0.07 -21.34
C LEU A 175 3.38 0.13 -22.77
N SER A 176 4.43 0.91 -22.95
CA SER A 176 5.09 1.13 -24.23
C SER A 176 6.36 0.29 -24.31
N TYR A 177 6.46 -0.51 -25.36
CA TYR A 177 7.64 -1.28 -25.72
C TYR A 177 7.91 -1.08 -27.22
N PRO A 178 9.17 -1.18 -27.70
CA PRO A 178 9.50 -0.88 -29.10
C PRO A 178 8.67 -1.61 -30.17
N SER A 179 8.10 -2.77 -29.84
CA SER A 179 7.32 -3.60 -30.76
C SER A 179 5.80 -3.49 -30.57
N TYR A 180 5.32 -2.98 -29.44
CA TYR A 180 3.89 -2.89 -29.16
C TYR A 180 3.60 -1.88 -28.04
N ASP A 181 2.46 -1.24 -28.14
CA ASP A 181 1.89 -0.38 -27.09
C ASP A 181 0.63 -1.05 -26.55
N ILE A 182 0.52 -1.15 -25.23
CA ILE A 182 -0.67 -1.64 -24.54
C ILE A 182 -1.23 -0.49 -23.71
N GLN A 183 -2.53 -0.24 -23.83
CA GLN A 183 -3.24 0.75 -23.03
C GLN A 183 -4.42 0.08 -22.34
N LEU A 184 -4.52 0.22 -21.02
CA LEU A 184 -5.66 -0.21 -20.21
C LEU A 184 -6.38 1.04 -19.68
N SER A 185 -7.71 1.08 -19.81
CA SER A 185 -8.52 2.22 -19.37
C SER A 185 -10.01 1.87 -19.20
N PRO A 186 -10.64 2.13 -18.04
CA PRO A 186 -10.03 2.31 -16.71
C PRO A 186 -9.65 0.98 -16.05
N LEU A 187 -9.05 1.05 -14.86
CA LEU A 187 -8.87 -0.09 -13.96
C LEU A 187 -9.38 0.29 -12.56
N ASP A 188 -10.36 -0.45 -12.06
CA ASP A 188 -11.01 -0.18 -10.78
C ASP A 188 -10.87 -1.39 -9.85
N LEU A 189 -10.39 -1.15 -8.64
CA LEU A 189 -10.23 -2.16 -7.60
C LEU A 189 -10.98 -1.72 -6.35
N ASN A 190 -12.02 -2.47 -5.99
CA ASN A 190 -12.77 -2.32 -4.76
C ASN A 190 -12.38 -3.43 -3.79
N SER A 191 -12.09 -3.07 -2.54
CA SER A 191 -11.77 -4.02 -1.47
C SER A 191 -12.61 -3.70 -0.24
N HIS A 192 -13.21 -4.72 0.36
CA HIS A 192 -13.89 -4.62 1.63
C HIS A 192 -13.39 -5.69 2.58
N MET A 193 -12.72 -5.27 3.64
CA MET A 193 -12.24 -6.14 4.70
C MET A 193 -13.07 -5.91 5.95
N GLU A 194 -13.53 -6.98 6.59
CA GLU A 194 -14.30 -6.95 7.84
C GLU A 194 -13.79 -8.04 8.79
N LEU A 195 -13.41 -7.64 10.00
CA LEU A 195 -13.06 -8.50 11.11
C LEU A 195 -14.14 -8.38 12.18
N ASP A 196 -14.93 -9.42 12.32
CA ASP A 196 -15.94 -9.55 13.37
C ASP A 196 -15.45 -10.46 14.51
N GLU A 197 -16.33 -10.80 15.46
CA GLU A 197 -16.00 -11.64 16.62
C GLU A 197 -15.38 -12.99 16.24
N SER A 198 -15.83 -13.56 15.12
CA SER A 198 -15.57 -14.93 14.68
C SER A 198 -14.52 -15.06 13.58
N GLU A 199 -14.58 -14.21 12.56
CA GLU A 199 -13.74 -14.33 11.38
C GLU A 199 -13.34 -12.99 10.76
N LEU A 200 -12.30 -13.05 9.93
CA LEU A 200 -11.93 -12.01 8.96
C LEU A 200 -12.45 -12.42 7.58
N ARG A 201 -13.19 -11.52 6.94
CA ARG A 201 -13.64 -11.60 5.55
C ARG A 201 -12.99 -10.51 4.72
N ILE A 202 -12.64 -10.84 3.47
CA ILE A 202 -12.05 -9.92 2.50
C ILE A 202 -12.75 -10.13 1.17
N ASN A 203 -13.48 -9.13 0.72
CA ASN A 203 -14.13 -9.10 -0.58
C ASN A 203 -13.33 -8.20 -1.51
N VAL A 204 -13.03 -8.68 -2.71
CA VAL A 204 -12.27 -7.95 -3.72
C VAL A 204 -13.04 -8.01 -5.02
N ALA A 205 -13.30 -6.85 -5.62
CA ALA A 205 -13.84 -6.73 -6.96
C ALA A 205 -12.84 -5.94 -7.81
N LEU A 206 -12.46 -6.50 -8.95
CA LEU A 206 -11.58 -5.90 -9.94
C LEU A 206 -12.35 -5.75 -11.24
N ASP A 207 -12.48 -4.52 -11.72
CA ASP A 207 -13.03 -4.19 -13.04
C ASP A 207 -11.87 -3.72 -13.92
N VAL A 208 -11.69 -4.44 -15.02
CA VAL A 208 -10.69 -4.19 -16.05
C VAL A 208 -11.45 -3.68 -17.27
N GLY A 209 -11.32 -2.38 -17.53
CA GLY A 209 -11.85 -1.77 -18.74
C GLY A 209 -11.13 -2.26 -19.99
N ASP A 210 -11.24 -1.48 -21.07
CA ASP A 210 -10.69 -1.89 -22.35
C ASP A 210 -9.15 -1.90 -22.31
N VAL A 211 -8.59 -3.06 -22.57
CA VAL A 211 -7.17 -3.27 -22.91
C VAL A 211 -7.05 -3.14 -24.42
N MET A 212 -6.42 -2.09 -24.89
CA MET A 212 -6.17 -1.81 -26.30
C MET A 212 -4.72 -2.14 -26.66
N VAL A 213 -4.51 -2.59 -27.90
CA VAL A 213 -3.18 -2.72 -28.52
C VAL A 213 -3.18 -1.88 -29.80
N PRO A 214 -2.99 -0.55 -29.71
CA PRO A 214 -3.23 0.35 -30.84
C PRO A 214 -2.37 0.06 -32.07
N SER A 215 -1.20 -0.55 -31.88
CA SER A 215 -0.29 -0.96 -32.96
C SER A 215 -0.82 -2.12 -33.81
N GLU A 216 -1.67 -2.99 -33.26
CA GLU A 216 -2.20 -4.17 -33.95
C GLU A 216 -3.68 -4.00 -34.32
N ALA A 217 -4.48 -3.49 -33.38
CA ALA A 217 -5.92 -3.31 -33.54
C ALA A 217 -6.35 -1.99 -32.88
N PRO A 218 -6.34 -0.86 -33.63
CA PRO A 218 -6.62 0.46 -33.07
C PRO A 218 -8.05 0.64 -32.57
N ASP A 219 -9.01 -0.09 -33.17
CA ASP A 219 -10.45 0.09 -32.94
C ASP A 219 -11.10 -1.10 -32.24
N THR A 220 -10.32 -2.07 -31.72
CA THR A 220 -10.88 -3.27 -31.09
C THR A 220 -10.11 -3.61 -29.82
N PRO A 221 -10.81 -3.78 -28.67
CA PRO A 221 -10.16 -4.16 -27.43
C PRO A 221 -9.63 -5.59 -27.52
N LEU A 222 -8.42 -5.77 -26.98
CA LEU A 222 -7.83 -7.07 -26.72
C LEU A 222 -8.57 -7.80 -25.62
N LEU A 223 -8.91 -7.12 -24.52
CA LEU A 223 -9.53 -7.74 -23.35
C LEU A 223 -10.26 -6.70 -22.50
N ASN A 224 -11.39 -7.08 -21.90
CA ASN A 224 -12.01 -6.40 -20.78
C ASN A 224 -12.68 -7.45 -19.87
N GLY A 225 -13.07 -7.05 -18.66
CA GLY A 225 -13.76 -7.97 -17.77
C GLY A 225 -13.79 -7.58 -16.31
N GLN A 226 -14.46 -8.41 -15.52
CA GLN A 226 -14.60 -8.24 -14.09
C GLN A 226 -14.28 -9.54 -13.34
N ILE A 227 -13.65 -9.40 -12.18
CA ILE A 227 -13.31 -10.49 -11.28
C ILE A 227 -13.78 -10.14 -9.87
N GLU A 228 -14.58 -11.01 -9.27
CA GLU A 228 -15.04 -10.87 -7.89
C GLU A 228 -14.62 -12.08 -7.07
N MET A 229 -14.04 -11.82 -5.90
CA MET A 229 -13.52 -12.85 -5.00
C MET A 229 -13.85 -12.49 -3.54
N GLU A 230 -14.19 -13.50 -2.75
CA GLU A 230 -14.34 -13.44 -1.30
C GLU A 230 -13.38 -14.43 -0.64
N LEU A 231 -12.55 -13.94 0.28
CA LEU A 231 -11.78 -14.78 1.19
C LEU A 231 -12.41 -14.70 2.58
N SER A 232 -12.95 -15.82 3.06
CA SER A 232 -13.63 -15.94 4.35
C SER A 232 -13.04 -17.05 5.22
N ARG A 233 -13.56 -17.23 6.43
CA ARG A 233 -13.15 -18.26 7.41
C ARG A 233 -11.69 -18.14 7.86
N ILE A 234 -11.19 -16.92 7.91
CA ILE A 234 -9.91 -16.63 8.56
C ILE A 234 -10.18 -16.41 10.05
N ASN A 235 -9.54 -17.19 10.92
CA ASN A 235 -9.78 -17.16 12.36
C ASN A 235 -9.49 -15.77 12.97
N ALA A 236 -10.52 -15.10 13.53
CA ALA A 236 -10.39 -13.73 14.05
C ALA A 236 -9.45 -13.61 15.25
N ASP A 237 -9.44 -14.60 16.15
CA ASP A 237 -8.57 -14.57 17.33
C ASP A 237 -7.09 -14.70 16.97
N ALA A 238 -6.78 -15.53 15.97
CA ALA A 238 -5.44 -15.63 15.42
C ALA A 238 -5.00 -14.32 14.76
N VAL A 239 -5.88 -13.67 13.98
CA VAL A 239 -5.62 -12.34 13.39
C VAL A 239 -5.32 -11.31 14.48
N ARG A 240 -6.18 -11.21 15.51
CA ARG A 240 -5.98 -10.30 16.64
C ARG A 240 -4.67 -10.59 17.39
N HIS A 241 -4.28 -11.86 17.52
CA HIS A 241 -3.02 -12.23 18.14
C HIS A 241 -1.81 -11.79 17.31
N VAL A 242 -1.84 -12.00 15.99
CA VAL A 242 -0.80 -11.50 15.07
C VAL A 242 -0.68 -9.98 15.16
N ILE A 243 -1.80 -9.25 15.10
CA ILE A 243 -1.81 -7.78 15.21
C ILE A 243 -1.20 -7.33 16.55
N ARG A 244 -1.56 -7.98 17.67
CA ARG A 244 -0.98 -7.66 18.98
C ARG A 244 0.52 -7.93 19.03
N ARG A 245 0.99 -9.04 18.47
CA ARG A 245 2.41 -9.39 18.44
C ARG A 245 3.20 -8.41 17.57
N LEU A 246 2.67 -8.04 16.40
CA LEU A 246 3.24 -7.00 15.55
C LEU A 246 3.36 -5.66 16.30
N ARG A 247 2.36 -5.28 17.10
CA ARG A 247 2.42 -4.07 17.94
C ARG A 247 3.48 -4.16 19.03
N GLN A 248 3.62 -5.31 19.69
CA GLN A 248 4.66 -5.51 20.71
C GLN A 248 6.06 -5.42 20.10
N GLU A 249 6.28 -6.08 18.96
CA GLU A 249 7.53 -6.01 18.20
C GLU A 249 7.82 -4.59 17.70
N ALA A 250 6.79 -3.81 17.33
CA ALA A 250 6.93 -2.40 16.99
C ALA A 250 7.38 -1.52 18.17
N SER A 251 6.92 -1.86 19.37
CA SER A 251 7.19 -1.09 20.58
C SER A 251 8.60 -1.28 21.15
N TRP A 252 9.27 -2.39 20.82
CA TRP A 252 10.57 -2.74 21.42
C TRP A 252 11.80 -2.12 20.77
N GLY A 253 11.67 -1.43 19.64
CA GLY A 253 12.64 -0.41 19.21
C GLY A 253 14.13 -0.80 19.18
N ASP A 254 14.49 -2.07 19.08
CA ASP A 254 15.90 -2.47 19.11
C ASP A 254 16.55 -2.19 17.75
N GLU A 255 17.57 -1.30 17.75
CA GLU A 255 18.35 -0.90 16.57
C GLU A 255 19.28 -2.02 16.07
N SER A 256 19.48 -3.09 16.87
CA SER A 256 20.55 -4.08 16.66
C SER A 256 20.16 -5.33 15.88
N LEU A 257 18.88 -5.55 15.56
CA LEU A 257 18.44 -6.79 14.91
C LEU A 257 17.91 -6.55 13.48
N PRO A 258 18.43 -7.24 12.45
CA PRO A 258 17.78 -7.31 11.15
C PRO A 258 16.48 -8.12 11.30
N MET A 259 15.39 -7.43 11.65
CA MET A 259 14.09 -8.03 12.01
C MET A 259 13.39 -8.78 10.86
N ALA A 260 13.85 -8.66 9.62
CA ALA A 260 13.14 -9.21 8.46
C ALA A 260 13.13 -10.75 8.39
N GLU A 261 14.23 -11.43 8.74
CA GLU A 261 14.33 -12.90 8.57
C GLU A 261 13.79 -13.67 9.79
N GLY A 262 13.92 -13.13 10.99
CA GLY A 262 13.46 -13.78 12.23
C GLY A 262 11.97 -13.56 12.55
N LEU A 263 11.36 -12.47 12.07
CA LEU A 263 9.97 -12.13 12.42
C LEU A 263 8.96 -13.06 11.76
N ILE A 264 9.17 -13.47 10.50
CA ILE A 264 8.29 -14.43 9.83
C ILE A 264 8.32 -15.78 10.56
N ALA A 265 9.50 -16.28 10.95
CA ALA A 265 9.61 -17.51 11.72
C ALA A 265 8.91 -17.41 13.09
N ARG A 266 8.91 -16.23 13.73
CA ARG A 266 8.19 -15.99 14.99
C ARG A 266 6.67 -15.85 14.81
N LEU A 267 6.22 -15.37 13.66
CA LEU A 267 4.80 -15.23 13.32
C LEU A 267 4.22 -16.52 12.72
N GLU A 268 5.07 -17.43 12.23
CA GLU A 268 4.65 -18.69 11.59
C GLU A 268 3.61 -19.48 12.41
N PRO A 269 3.74 -19.68 13.73
CA PRO A 269 2.74 -20.41 14.51
C PRO A 269 1.38 -19.71 14.49
N ASP A 270 1.35 -18.38 14.50
CA ASP A 270 0.12 -17.59 14.52
C ASP A 270 -0.50 -17.51 13.12
N LEU A 271 0.32 -17.39 12.07
CA LEU A 271 -0.11 -17.50 10.68
C LEU A 271 -0.70 -18.88 10.38
N ARG A 272 -0.14 -19.96 10.95
CA ARG A 272 -0.73 -21.30 10.86
C ARG A 272 -2.09 -21.38 11.55
N LYS A 273 -2.26 -20.75 12.71
CA LYS A 273 -3.56 -20.69 13.41
C LYS A 273 -4.62 -19.91 12.62
N MET A 274 -4.24 -18.87 11.88
CA MET A 274 -5.18 -18.16 10.99
C MET A 274 -5.81 -19.09 9.94
N LEU A 275 -5.12 -20.18 9.59
CA LEU A 275 -5.54 -21.17 8.61
C LEU A 275 -6.21 -22.41 9.23
N SER A 276 -6.35 -22.50 10.55
CA SER A 276 -6.86 -23.71 11.21
C SER A 276 -8.28 -24.06 10.77
N ASP A 277 -9.06 -23.04 10.44
CA ASP A 277 -10.49 -23.17 10.14
C ASP A 277 -10.74 -23.35 8.63
N SER A 278 -9.67 -23.64 7.87
CA SER A 278 -9.66 -23.85 6.42
C SER A 278 -10.28 -22.67 5.65
N PRO A 279 -9.54 -21.56 5.51
CA PRO A 279 -10.03 -20.38 4.81
C PRO A 279 -10.59 -20.73 3.43
N ARG A 280 -11.69 -20.09 3.07
CA ARG A 280 -12.41 -20.35 1.83
C ARG A 280 -12.23 -19.15 0.92
N LEU A 281 -11.73 -19.39 -0.29
CA LEU A 281 -11.66 -18.41 -1.36
C LEU A 281 -12.77 -18.73 -2.36
N ASP A 282 -13.85 -17.98 -2.32
CA ASP A 282 -14.93 -18.02 -3.30
C ASP A 282 -14.61 -17.04 -4.42
N VAL A 283 -14.57 -17.51 -5.66
CA VAL A 283 -14.50 -16.69 -6.86
C VAL A 283 -15.93 -16.64 -7.40
N THR A 284 -16.65 -15.57 -7.09
CA THR A 284 -18.08 -15.46 -7.41
C THR A 284 -18.30 -15.17 -8.88
N THR A 285 -17.40 -14.39 -9.49
CA THR A 285 -17.53 -13.94 -10.86
C THR A 285 -16.14 -13.84 -11.50
N VAL A 286 -15.94 -14.48 -12.65
CA VAL A 286 -14.88 -14.18 -13.61
C VAL A 286 -15.54 -14.06 -14.96
N ALA A 287 -15.77 -12.82 -15.40
CA ALA A 287 -16.31 -12.53 -16.72
C ALA A 287 -15.23 -11.77 -17.50
N ILE A 288 -14.61 -12.42 -18.48
CA ILE A 288 -13.56 -11.85 -19.32
C ILE A 288 -13.97 -12.01 -20.77
N ASP A 289 -13.97 -10.92 -21.53
CA ASP A 289 -14.20 -10.93 -22.97
C ASP A 289 -12.94 -10.45 -23.70
N SER A 290 -12.58 -11.15 -24.77
CA SER A 290 -11.46 -10.84 -25.65
C SER A 290 -11.91 -10.94 -27.10
N PRO A 291 -12.51 -9.86 -27.64
CA PRO A 291 -13.04 -9.85 -29.00
C PRO A 291 -11.99 -10.17 -30.08
N LEU A 292 -10.75 -9.69 -29.89
CA LEU A 292 -9.65 -9.98 -30.81
C LEU A 292 -9.27 -11.46 -30.88
N LEU A 293 -9.37 -12.17 -29.74
CA LEU A 293 -9.05 -13.59 -29.68
C LEU A 293 -10.29 -14.48 -29.85
N GLY A 294 -11.48 -13.89 -29.89
CA GLY A 294 -12.76 -14.60 -29.88
C GLY A 294 -12.95 -15.43 -28.61
N ILE A 295 -12.37 -14.99 -27.48
CA ILE A 295 -12.45 -15.70 -26.20
C ILE A 295 -13.46 -14.99 -25.33
N GLN A 296 -14.46 -15.74 -24.87
CA GLN A 296 -15.36 -15.32 -23.80
C GLN A 296 -15.23 -16.33 -22.66
N LEU A 297 -14.91 -15.85 -21.47
CA LEU A 297 -14.80 -16.64 -20.26
C LEU A 297 -15.85 -16.16 -19.27
N ASP A 298 -16.66 -17.10 -18.79
CA ASP A 298 -17.56 -16.92 -17.66
C ASP A 298 -17.32 -18.11 -16.72
N ALA A 299 -16.83 -17.83 -15.51
CA ALA A 299 -16.48 -18.86 -14.55
C ALA A 299 -16.73 -18.41 -13.10
N ASP A 300 -17.18 -19.35 -12.29
CA ASP A 300 -17.27 -19.25 -10.84
C ASP A 300 -16.60 -20.47 -10.19
N GLY A 301 -16.24 -20.37 -8.92
CA GLY A 301 -15.68 -21.50 -8.19
C GLY A 301 -15.36 -21.22 -6.73
N ALA A 302 -15.04 -22.28 -6.00
CA ALA A 302 -14.64 -22.20 -4.60
C ALA A 302 -13.36 -23.01 -4.36
N LEU A 303 -12.40 -22.40 -3.69
CA LEU A 303 -11.14 -23.01 -3.29
C LEU A 303 -11.06 -23.07 -1.77
N PHE A 304 -10.78 -24.25 -1.24
CA PHE A 304 -10.53 -24.44 0.19
C PHE A 304 -9.02 -24.45 0.43
N LEU A 305 -8.54 -23.48 1.20
CA LEU A 305 -7.12 -23.34 1.48
C LEU A 305 -6.71 -24.31 2.59
N THR A 306 -5.71 -25.13 2.28
CA THR A 306 -5.04 -26.00 3.26
C THR A 306 -3.66 -25.43 3.59
N HIS A 307 -3.04 -25.90 4.67
CA HIS A 307 -1.70 -25.45 5.07
C HIS A 307 -0.65 -25.54 3.92
N ALA A 308 -0.76 -26.53 3.05
CA ALA A 308 0.16 -26.71 1.92
C ALA A 308 -0.07 -25.69 0.78
N SER A 309 -1.31 -25.27 0.54
CA SER A 309 -1.63 -24.32 -0.54
C SER A 309 -1.28 -22.88 -0.16
N TRP A 310 -1.42 -22.49 1.11
CA TRP A 310 -1.08 -21.15 1.58
C TRP A 310 0.43 -20.87 1.60
N MET A 311 1.26 -21.85 1.97
CA MET A 311 2.72 -21.66 1.93
C MET A 311 3.23 -21.38 0.52
N ASN A 312 2.59 -21.96 -0.51
CA ASN A 312 2.89 -21.66 -1.91
C ASN A 312 2.41 -20.26 -2.33
N LEU A 313 1.23 -19.80 -1.89
CA LEU A 313 0.74 -18.44 -2.16
C LEU A 313 1.55 -17.36 -1.44
N ALA A 314 1.88 -17.57 -0.17
CA ALA A 314 2.74 -16.70 0.61
C ALA A 314 4.16 -16.66 0.01
N TRP A 315 4.69 -17.79 -0.45
CA TRP A 315 5.93 -17.81 -1.23
C TRP A 315 5.77 -17.05 -2.55
N LEU A 316 4.69 -17.22 -3.31
CA LEU A 316 4.49 -16.52 -4.59
C LEU A 316 4.48 -14.99 -4.41
N ILE A 317 3.75 -14.49 -3.41
CA ILE A 317 3.67 -13.06 -3.06
C ILE A 317 5.03 -12.51 -2.60
N LEU A 318 5.85 -13.32 -1.92
CA LEU A 318 7.18 -12.92 -1.45
C LEU A 318 8.30 -13.15 -2.49
N THR A 319 8.08 -14.00 -3.50
CA THR A 319 9.08 -14.38 -4.53
C THR A 319 8.88 -13.74 -5.89
N THR A 320 7.85 -12.91 -6.10
CA THR A 320 7.80 -11.99 -7.25
C THR A 320 9.01 -11.03 -7.30
N LYS A 321 9.88 -11.00 -6.28
CA LYS A 321 11.21 -10.37 -6.31
C LYS A 321 12.39 -11.26 -6.74
N ARG A 322 12.23 -12.58 -6.89
CA ARG A 322 13.32 -13.51 -7.26
C ARG A 322 13.35 -13.91 -8.74
N ALA A 323 12.27 -13.74 -9.50
CA ALA A 323 12.25 -14.09 -10.93
C ALA A 323 13.18 -13.22 -11.81
N GLY A 324 13.64 -12.06 -11.33
CA GLY A 324 14.58 -11.19 -12.06
C GLY A 324 16.06 -11.54 -11.95
N LYS A 325 16.46 -12.66 -11.30
CA LYS A 325 17.88 -12.98 -11.06
C LYS A 325 18.38 -14.34 -11.55
N MET A 326 17.58 -15.12 -12.27
CA MET A 326 18.02 -16.40 -12.87
C MET A 326 17.94 -16.46 -14.40
N ALA A 327 18.06 -15.32 -15.09
CA ALA A 327 18.25 -15.25 -16.56
C ALA A 327 19.65 -14.73 -16.96
N ARG A 328 20.67 -14.93 -16.12
CA ARG A 328 22.09 -14.76 -16.47
C ARG A 328 22.94 -15.85 -15.80
N ALA A 329 22.83 -17.05 -16.34
CA ALA A 329 23.86 -18.09 -16.26
C ALA A 329 23.49 -19.12 -17.35
N GLY A 330 24.05 -18.90 -18.54
CA GLY A 330 23.79 -19.61 -19.78
C GLY A 330 24.36 -18.79 -20.92
#